data_AF-A0A9E2IKE7-F1
#
_entry.id   AF-A0A9E2IKE7-F1
#
_cell.length_a   1.000
_cell.length_b   1.000
_cell.length_c   1.000
_cell.angle_alpha   90.00
_cell.angle_beta   90.00
_cell.angle_gamma   90.00
#
_symmetry.space_group_name_H-M   'P 1'
#
loop_
_entity.id
_entity.type
_entity.pdbx_description
1 polymer ?
#
loop_
_entity_poly.entity_id
_entity_poly.type
_entity_poly.pdbx_seq_one_letter_code
_entity_poly.pdbx_strand_id
1 'polypeptide(L)'
;MHHVHLNFYGVGVCFKSDNQELTRDIQRDFSFFASKEDTTKIIISASFVHPPYASLPAMVARYVSPRNICYYNNHIKYIDYSGKALVIFNQDKLRCDMHSIDYPLLHEICYMTIMSLVASELDAMGLHRVHALGFTIGQKAVLLLMDMGGGKTTMALKILSLSNTIKLLSEDSPLINPHGDILPFPLRIGVNEQEVPDGIPHEYLRRFQRQEFWPKTLIDVEYFKEKISTVPARPHLIILGKRVLGRNPSIEPVSKYAALGEFIKNSVVGVGLYQGIEYIFQKGPREILLKIPLGLSRLRNSLKVIKGSKTFVFYLGQDKEENTSTLLSFLEQYKPHND
;
A
#
# COMPACT_ATOMS: atom_id res chain seq x y z
N MET A 1 -7.14 -15.48 23.30
CA MET A 1 -7.22 -14.50 22.19
C MET A 1 -5.87 -13.82 22.07
N HIS A 2 -5.21 -13.98 20.93
CA HIS A 2 -3.92 -13.38 20.63
C HIS A 2 -4.12 -11.96 20.11
N HIS A 3 -3.16 -11.07 20.32
CA HIS A 3 -3.26 -9.70 19.84
C HIS A 3 -1.90 -9.14 19.42
N VAL A 4 -1.93 -8.16 18.51
CA VAL A 4 -0.78 -7.38 18.09
C VAL A 4 -1.17 -5.90 18.03
N HIS A 5 -0.25 -5.03 18.45
CA HIS A 5 -0.37 -3.59 18.35
C HIS A 5 0.53 -3.08 17.22
N LEU A 6 -0.06 -2.25 16.37
CA LEU A 6 0.62 -1.60 15.25
C LEU A 6 0.46 -0.08 15.41
N ASN A 7 1.45 0.70 15.02
CA ASN A 7 1.38 2.16 14.97
C ASN A 7 1.84 2.66 13.60
N PHE A 8 0.91 3.22 12.84
CA PHE A 8 1.15 3.82 11.55
C PHE A 8 1.20 5.33 11.71
N TYR A 9 2.38 5.89 11.99
CA TYR A 9 2.58 7.34 12.09
C TYR A 9 1.61 8.04 13.06
N GLY A 10 1.34 7.40 14.21
CA GLY A 10 0.39 7.88 15.23
C GLY A 10 -1.00 7.24 15.14
N VAL A 11 -1.31 6.47 14.09
CA VAL A 11 -2.55 5.71 13.98
C VAL A 11 -2.34 4.32 14.58
N GLY A 12 -2.79 4.13 15.82
CA GLY A 12 -2.69 2.83 16.51
C GLY A 12 -3.79 1.86 16.08
N VAL A 13 -3.41 0.61 15.80
CA VAL A 13 -4.29 -0.51 15.48
C VAL A 13 -4.05 -1.64 16.47
N CYS A 14 -5.12 -2.14 17.10
CA CYS A 14 -5.09 -3.39 17.86
C CYS A 14 -5.81 -4.46 17.05
N PHE A 15 -5.05 -5.43 16.55
CA PHE A 15 -5.60 -6.62 15.91
C PHE A 15 -5.69 -7.76 16.92
N LYS A 16 -6.84 -8.45 16.95
CA LYS A 16 -7.13 -9.55 17.87
C LYS A 16 -7.67 -10.75 17.11
N SER A 17 -7.23 -11.96 17.45
CA SER A 17 -7.82 -13.17 16.91
C SER A 17 -7.83 -14.35 17.88
N ASP A 18 -8.78 -15.25 17.72
CA ASP A 18 -8.76 -16.59 18.31
C ASP A 18 -7.73 -17.51 17.63
N ASN A 19 -7.30 -17.18 16.41
CA ASN A 19 -6.30 -17.91 15.65
C ASN A 19 -4.90 -17.27 15.80
N GLN A 20 -3.95 -18.03 16.35
CA GLN A 20 -2.58 -17.57 16.57
C GLN A 20 -1.81 -17.34 15.27
N GLU A 21 -2.04 -18.18 14.26
CA GLU A 21 -1.37 -18.09 12.95
C GLU A 21 -1.76 -16.80 12.23
N LEU A 22 -3.05 -16.47 12.22
CA LEU A 22 -3.56 -15.23 11.65
C LEU A 22 -2.94 -13.99 12.33
N THR A 23 -2.82 -14.01 13.65
CA THR A 23 -2.18 -12.91 14.40
C THR A 23 -0.71 -12.76 14.01
N ARG A 24 0.02 -13.88 13.87
CA ARG A 24 1.41 -13.90 13.43
C ARG A 24 1.54 -13.38 12.00
N ASP A 25 0.65 -13.77 11.10
CA ASP A 25 0.68 -13.33 9.71
C ASP A 25 0.41 -11.83 9.56
N ILE A 26 -0.54 -11.28 10.32
CA ILE A 26 -0.78 -9.83 10.39
C ILE A 26 0.44 -9.10 10.98
N GLN A 27 1.05 -9.63 12.03
CA GLN A 27 2.27 -9.04 12.59
C GLN A 27 3.41 -9.00 11.55
N ARG A 28 3.59 -10.08 10.78
CA ARG A 28 4.59 -10.14 9.70
C ARG A 28 4.27 -9.20 8.55
N ASP A 29 3.00 -9.07 8.19
CA ASP A 29 2.56 -8.18 7.10
C ASP A 29 2.88 -6.71 7.36
N PHE A 30 2.86 -6.31 8.63
CA PHE A 30 3.02 -4.94 9.10
C PHE A 30 4.20 -4.81 10.08
N SER A 31 5.23 -5.64 9.98
CA SER A 31 6.30 -5.71 11.00
C SER A 31 7.01 -4.38 11.20
N PHE A 32 7.17 -3.58 10.15
CA PHE A 32 7.73 -2.22 10.21
C PHE A 32 6.95 -1.28 11.15
N PHE A 33 5.65 -1.52 11.34
CA PHE A 33 4.76 -0.73 12.16
C PHE A 33 4.47 -1.39 13.52
N ALA A 34 5.14 -2.49 13.86
CA ALA A 34 4.94 -3.16 15.15
C ALA A 34 5.27 -2.19 16.29
N SER A 35 4.36 -2.08 17.26
CA SER A 35 4.53 -1.19 18.42
C SER A 35 4.24 -1.94 19.72
N LYS A 36 4.96 -1.56 20.78
CA LYS A 36 4.67 -1.99 22.16
C LYS A 36 3.76 -1.01 22.90
N GLU A 37 3.60 0.20 22.36
CA GLU A 37 2.79 1.25 22.97
C GLU A 37 1.33 1.12 22.56
N ASP A 38 0.43 1.16 23.55
CA ASP A 38 -0.99 1.18 23.31
C ASP A 38 -1.45 2.59 22.91
N THR A 39 -1.50 2.82 21.60
CA THR A 39 -2.03 4.03 20.96
C THR A 39 -3.34 3.72 20.22
N THR A 40 -4.03 2.65 20.63
CA THR A 40 -5.11 2.02 19.87
C THR A 40 -6.24 2.99 19.57
N LYS A 41 -6.43 3.25 18.28
CA LYS A 41 -7.56 3.99 17.71
C LYS A 41 -8.53 3.06 16.99
N ILE A 42 -7.99 2.07 16.29
CA ILE A 42 -8.74 1.09 15.49
C ILE A 42 -8.64 -0.28 16.18
N ILE A 43 -9.77 -0.97 16.34
CA ILE A 43 -9.81 -2.33 16.87
C ILE A 43 -10.36 -3.27 15.81
N ILE A 44 -9.61 -4.32 15.50
CA ILE A 44 -10.04 -5.36 14.56
C ILE A 44 -9.99 -6.70 15.28
N SER A 45 -11.14 -7.36 15.35
CA SER A 45 -11.28 -8.72 15.87
C SER A 45 -11.55 -9.67 14.71
N ALA A 46 -10.81 -10.76 14.61
CA ALA A 46 -11.03 -11.80 13.61
C ALA A 46 -11.23 -13.15 14.30
N SER A 47 -12.33 -13.83 13.98
CA SER A 47 -12.68 -15.13 14.55
C SER A 47 -12.74 -16.20 13.45
N PHE A 48 -12.01 -17.29 13.64
CA PHE A 48 -11.98 -18.41 12.70
C PHE A 48 -13.18 -19.35 12.89
N VAL A 49 -14.37 -18.83 12.62
CA VAL A 49 -15.66 -19.49 12.82
C VAL A 49 -16.61 -19.19 11.66
N HIS A 50 -17.68 -19.97 11.54
CA HIS A 50 -18.72 -19.67 10.56
C HIS A 50 -19.32 -18.28 10.80
N PRO A 51 -19.54 -17.49 9.73
CA PRO A 51 -20.18 -16.20 9.90
C PRO A 51 -21.59 -16.35 10.50
N PRO A 52 -21.97 -15.50 11.48
CA PRO A 52 -23.20 -15.68 12.25
C PRO A 52 -24.45 -15.15 11.52
N TYR A 53 -24.66 -15.53 10.25
CA TYR A 53 -25.73 -15.01 9.39
C TYR A 53 -27.13 -15.13 10.00
N ALA A 54 -27.41 -16.21 10.74
CA ALA A 54 -28.70 -16.44 11.38
C ALA A 54 -29.08 -15.39 12.44
N SER A 55 -28.09 -14.68 12.98
CA SER A 55 -28.29 -13.63 13.98
C SER A 55 -28.41 -12.22 13.40
N LEU A 56 -28.23 -12.07 12.08
CA LEU A 56 -28.21 -10.77 11.43
C LEU A 56 -29.63 -10.24 11.18
N PRO A 57 -29.84 -8.92 11.23
CA PRO A 57 -31.13 -8.33 10.88
C PRO A 57 -31.42 -8.49 9.37
N ALA A 58 -32.69 -8.58 9.01
CA ALA A 58 -33.11 -8.52 7.62
C ALA A 58 -32.80 -7.13 7.03
N MET A 59 -32.04 -7.08 5.94
CA MET A 59 -31.58 -5.84 5.32
C MET A 59 -31.56 -5.96 3.80
N VAL A 60 -31.72 -4.83 3.11
CA VAL A 60 -31.53 -4.73 1.66
C VAL A 60 -30.09 -4.31 1.38
N ALA A 61 -29.46 -4.97 0.41
CA ALA A 61 -28.12 -4.63 -0.05
C ALA A 61 -28.09 -3.17 -0.53
N ARG A 62 -27.11 -2.41 -0.05
CA ARG A 62 -26.89 -1.01 -0.48
C ARG A 62 -25.90 -0.92 -1.63
N TYR A 63 -24.96 -1.84 -1.67
CA TYR A 63 -23.93 -1.90 -2.69
C TYR A 63 -23.54 -3.35 -2.94
N VAL A 64 -23.39 -3.71 -4.21
CA VAL A 64 -22.94 -5.03 -4.65
C VAL A 64 -21.74 -4.80 -5.54
N SER A 65 -20.64 -5.46 -5.20
CA SER A 65 -19.44 -5.55 -6.03
C SER A 65 -19.20 -7.00 -6.45
N PRO A 66 -18.28 -7.26 -7.38
CA PRO A 66 -17.85 -8.63 -7.68
C PRO A 66 -17.31 -9.40 -6.45
N ARG A 67 -16.79 -8.70 -5.42
CA ARG A 67 -16.19 -9.32 -4.24
C ARG A 67 -17.16 -9.52 -3.07
N ASN A 68 -18.06 -8.57 -2.88
CA ASN A 68 -18.85 -8.50 -1.66
C ASN A 68 -20.18 -7.77 -1.85
N ILE A 69 -21.08 -8.03 -0.90
CA ILE A 69 -22.37 -7.37 -0.75
C ILE A 69 -22.31 -6.56 0.54
N CYS A 70 -22.56 -5.27 0.43
CA CYS A 70 -22.55 -4.35 1.57
C CYS A 70 -23.98 -4.00 1.99
N TYR A 71 -24.26 -4.21 3.27
CA TYR A 71 -25.47 -3.79 3.97
C TYR A 71 -25.13 -2.71 4.98
N TYR A 72 -26.11 -1.89 5.31
CA TYR A 72 -25.93 -0.79 6.23
C TYR A 72 -27.18 -0.60 7.08
N ASN A 73 -26.98 -0.60 8.39
CA ASN A 73 -28.01 -0.32 9.38
C ASN A 73 -27.46 0.69 10.39
N ASN A 74 -27.95 1.94 10.31
CA ASN A 74 -27.51 3.06 11.15
C ASN A 74 -25.99 3.23 11.15
N HIS A 75 -25.28 2.90 12.22
CA HIS A 75 -23.83 3.09 12.33
C HIS A 75 -23.01 1.83 12.05
N ILE A 76 -23.67 0.74 11.65
CA ILE A 76 -23.07 -0.57 11.44
C ILE A 76 -23.13 -0.95 9.96
N LYS A 77 -21.97 -1.25 9.40
CA LYS A 77 -21.82 -1.87 8.09
C LYS A 77 -21.65 -3.38 8.22
N TYR A 78 -22.30 -4.10 7.32
CA TYR A 78 -22.10 -5.54 7.17
C TYR A 78 -21.58 -5.78 5.76
N ILE A 79 -20.42 -6.40 5.63
CA ILE A 79 -19.79 -6.70 4.33
C ILE A 79 -19.74 -8.22 4.23
N ASP A 80 -20.58 -8.76 3.37
CA ASP A 80 -20.72 -10.18 3.11
C ASP A 80 -19.89 -10.56 1.87
N TYR A 81 -18.92 -11.44 2.05
CA TYR A 81 -18.09 -11.99 0.98
C TYR A 81 -18.74 -13.26 0.42
N SER A 82 -19.97 -13.10 -0.09
CA SER A 82 -20.76 -14.14 -0.74
C SER A 82 -20.95 -15.40 0.12
N GLY A 83 -21.29 -15.22 1.40
CA GLY A 83 -21.52 -16.32 2.34
C GLY A 83 -20.25 -16.94 2.95
N LYS A 84 -19.05 -16.58 2.46
CA LYS A 84 -17.79 -17.17 2.91
C LYS A 84 -17.18 -16.46 4.11
N ALA A 85 -17.34 -15.14 4.16
CA ALA A 85 -16.86 -14.31 5.26
C ALA A 85 -17.82 -13.14 5.50
N LEU A 86 -17.85 -12.66 6.74
CA LEU A 86 -18.62 -11.50 7.15
C LEU A 86 -17.73 -10.53 7.90
N VAL A 87 -17.86 -9.24 7.58
CA VAL A 87 -17.27 -8.15 8.33
C VAL A 87 -18.37 -7.26 8.90
N ILE A 88 -18.35 -7.04 10.20
CA ILE A 88 -19.25 -6.13 10.92
C ILE A 88 -18.42 -4.93 11.38
N PHE A 89 -18.69 -3.76 10.79
CA PHE A 89 -17.90 -2.57 11.06
C PHE A 89 -18.75 -1.48 11.72
N ASN A 90 -18.43 -1.17 12.97
CA ASN A 90 -18.96 -0.02 13.71
C ASN A 90 -18.05 1.19 13.45
N GLN A 91 -18.58 2.14 12.69
CA GLN A 91 -17.79 3.26 12.17
C GLN A 91 -17.46 4.29 13.25
N ASP A 92 -18.42 4.61 14.12
CA ASP A 92 -18.24 5.61 15.18
C ASP A 92 -17.16 5.22 16.17
N LYS A 93 -16.99 3.91 16.40
CA LYS A 93 -16.01 3.35 17.34
C LYS A 93 -14.73 2.86 16.66
N LEU A 94 -14.66 2.89 15.32
CA LEU A 94 -13.59 2.26 14.52
C LEU A 94 -13.31 0.81 14.94
N ARG A 95 -14.38 0.03 15.12
CA ARG A 95 -14.32 -1.38 15.54
C ARG A 95 -14.84 -2.30 14.46
N CYS A 96 -14.08 -3.33 14.16
CA CYS A 96 -14.38 -4.28 13.11
C CYS A 96 -14.35 -5.70 13.66
N ASP A 97 -15.42 -6.47 13.47
CA ASP A 97 -15.47 -7.88 13.82
C ASP A 97 -15.62 -8.71 12.54
N MET A 98 -14.75 -9.70 12.36
CA MET A 98 -14.64 -10.48 11.12
C MET A 98 -14.78 -11.97 11.42
N HIS A 99 -15.52 -12.68 10.58
CA HIS A 99 -15.81 -14.10 10.74
C HIS A 99 -15.63 -14.83 9.41
N SER A 100 -14.92 -15.94 9.43
CA SER A 100 -14.75 -16.84 8.28
C SER A 100 -14.12 -18.16 8.73
N ILE A 101 -14.47 -19.27 8.07
CA ILE A 101 -13.75 -20.55 8.18
C ILE A 101 -12.74 -20.74 7.03
N ASP A 102 -12.73 -19.84 6.06
CA ASP A 102 -11.75 -19.79 4.98
C ASP A 102 -10.58 -18.92 5.44
N TYR A 103 -9.45 -19.55 5.77
CA TYR A 103 -8.28 -18.88 6.36
C TYR A 103 -7.64 -17.89 5.38
N PRO A 104 -7.29 -18.28 4.13
CA PRO A 104 -6.76 -17.32 3.15
C PRO A 104 -7.66 -16.10 2.96
N LEU A 105 -8.98 -16.31 2.89
CA LEU A 105 -9.94 -15.22 2.78
C LEU A 105 -9.93 -14.32 4.02
N LEU A 106 -9.96 -14.91 5.23
CA LEU A 106 -9.95 -14.14 6.47
C LEU A 106 -8.69 -13.29 6.58
N HIS A 107 -7.53 -13.86 6.25
CA HIS A 107 -6.26 -13.14 6.23
C HIS A 107 -6.26 -11.99 5.23
N GLU A 108 -6.73 -12.21 3.99
CA GLU A 108 -6.87 -11.15 2.98
C GLU A 108 -7.78 -10.02 3.47
N ILE A 109 -8.96 -10.35 4.02
CA ILE A 109 -9.91 -9.35 4.53
C ILE A 109 -9.29 -8.55 5.70
N CYS A 110 -8.63 -9.21 6.64
CA CYS A 110 -7.96 -8.56 7.76
C CYS A 110 -6.91 -7.56 7.27
N TYR A 111 -6.02 -8.00 6.38
CA TYR A 111 -4.98 -7.16 5.80
C TYR A 111 -5.58 -5.94 5.08
N MET A 112 -6.58 -6.16 4.23
CA MET A 112 -7.20 -5.10 3.43
C MET A 112 -7.95 -4.10 4.32
N THR A 113 -8.63 -4.58 5.36
CA THR A 113 -9.32 -3.71 6.32
C THR A 113 -8.35 -2.83 7.09
N ILE A 114 -7.24 -3.39 7.60
CA ILE A 114 -6.19 -2.60 8.26
C ILE A 114 -5.72 -1.49 7.33
N MET A 115 -5.36 -1.85 6.09
CA MET A 115 -4.90 -0.88 5.09
C MET A 115 -5.93 0.21 4.78
N SER A 116 -7.21 -0.14 4.69
CA SER A 116 -8.30 0.80 4.42
C SER A 116 -8.50 1.79 5.56
N LEU A 117 -8.65 1.29 6.79
CA LEU A 117 -8.92 2.12 7.97
C LEU A 117 -7.73 3.00 8.31
N VAL A 118 -6.51 2.44 8.28
CA VAL A 118 -5.27 3.21 8.49
C VAL A 118 -5.13 4.29 7.43
N ALA A 119 -5.36 3.98 6.16
CA ALA A 119 -5.26 4.99 5.11
C ALA A 119 -6.25 6.14 5.29
N SER A 120 -7.48 5.85 5.71
CA SER A 120 -8.49 6.89 6.01
C SER A 120 -8.04 7.82 7.14
N GLU A 121 -7.45 7.26 8.19
CA GLU A 121 -6.94 8.05 9.33
C GLU A 121 -5.70 8.86 8.95
N LEU A 122 -4.76 8.28 8.20
CA LEU A 122 -3.60 8.99 7.67
C LEU A 122 -4.01 10.15 6.75
N ASP A 123 -5.00 9.93 5.89
CA ASP A 123 -5.56 10.97 5.02
C ASP A 123 -6.13 12.14 5.84
N ALA A 124 -6.82 11.85 6.96
CA ALA A 124 -7.33 12.87 7.87
C ALA A 124 -6.20 13.66 8.57
N MET A 125 -5.03 13.03 8.76
CA MET A 125 -3.81 13.67 9.28
C MET A 125 -3.01 14.42 8.19
N GLY A 126 -3.47 14.40 6.93
CA GLY A 126 -2.75 15.00 5.80
C GLY A 126 -1.55 14.19 5.32
N LEU A 127 -1.46 12.91 5.69
CA LEU A 127 -0.47 11.95 5.22
C LEU A 127 -1.09 11.13 4.08
N HIS A 128 -0.64 11.36 2.85
CA HIS A 128 -1.30 10.82 1.66
C HIS A 128 -0.44 9.77 0.96
N ARG A 129 -1.02 8.62 0.67
CA ARG A 129 -0.35 7.59 -0.15
C ARG A 129 -0.25 8.04 -1.61
N VAL A 130 0.82 7.64 -2.28
CA VAL A 130 0.97 7.74 -3.73
C VAL A 130 1.33 6.36 -4.29
N HIS A 131 0.63 5.88 -5.30
CA HIS A 131 0.96 4.61 -5.96
C HIS A 131 2.25 4.77 -6.77
N ALA A 132 3.37 4.39 -6.16
CA ALA A 132 4.71 4.55 -6.70
C ALA A 132 5.69 3.62 -5.97
N LEU A 133 6.73 3.17 -6.68
CA LEU A 133 7.92 2.65 -6.02
C LEU A 133 8.72 3.84 -5.47
N GLY A 134 8.95 3.87 -4.16
CA GLY A 134 9.73 4.90 -3.50
C GLY A 134 11.03 4.34 -2.92
N PHE A 135 12.14 5.03 -3.16
CA PHE A 135 13.43 4.74 -2.52
C PHE A 135 14.22 6.02 -2.28
N THR A 136 15.26 5.95 -1.45
CA THR A 136 16.14 7.06 -1.12
C THR A 136 17.54 6.83 -1.66
N ILE A 137 18.20 7.93 -2.03
CA ILE A 137 19.64 8.02 -2.24
C ILE A 137 20.16 9.05 -1.25
N GLY A 138 20.81 8.60 -0.18
CA GLY A 138 21.02 9.44 1.00
C GLY A 138 19.69 9.84 1.64
N GLN A 139 19.46 11.14 1.87
CA GLN A 139 18.19 11.68 2.40
C GLN A 139 17.22 12.20 1.31
N LYS A 140 17.50 11.88 0.05
CA LYS A 140 16.74 12.36 -1.11
C LYS A 140 15.86 11.25 -1.69
N ALA A 141 14.58 11.54 -1.85
CA ALA A 141 13.57 10.60 -2.33
C ALA A 141 13.51 10.56 -3.87
N VAL A 142 13.41 9.34 -4.39
CA VAL A 142 13.11 9.04 -5.78
C VAL A 142 11.78 8.32 -5.82
N LEU A 143 10.85 8.82 -6.63
CA LEU A 143 9.56 8.20 -6.88
C LEU A 143 9.51 7.71 -8.33
N LEU A 144 9.31 6.41 -8.51
CA LEU A 144 9.07 5.78 -9.80
C LEU A 144 7.57 5.47 -9.93
N LEU A 145 6.88 6.27 -10.74
CA LEU A 145 5.47 6.11 -11.04
C LEU A 145 5.34 5.24 -12.28
N MET A 146 4.75 4.06 -12.11
CA MET A 146 4.54 3.10 -13.18
C MET A 146 3.17 2.45 -13.02
N ASP A 147 2.55 2.14 -14.15
CA ASP A 147 1.30 1.39 -14.18
C ASP A 147 1.45 0.00 -13.52
N MET A 148 0.31 -0.58 -13.14
CA MET A 148 0.25 -1.95 -12.65
C MET A 148 0.80 -2.91 -13.71
N GLY A 149 1.57 -3.91 -13.28
CA GLY A 149 2.25 -4.83 -14.20
C GLY A 149 3.47 -4.22 -14.91
N GLY A 150 3.82 -2.96 -14.64
CA GLY A 150 4.97 -2.28 -15.25
C GLY A 150 6.33 -2.87 -14.90
N GLY A 151 6.43 -3.69 -13.85
CA GLY A 151 7.69 -4.30 -13.38
C GLY A 151 8.29 -3.64 -12.12
N LYS A 152 7.50 -2.82 -11.39
CA LYS A 152 7.91 -2.15 -10.14
C LYS A 152 8.56 -3.11 -9.15
N THR A 153 7.89 -4.21 -8.84
CA THR A 153 8.34 -5.22 -7.87
C THR A 153 9.66 -5.84 -8.28
N THR A 154 9.79 -6.25 -9.55
CA THR A 154 11.04 -6.80 -10.09
C THR A 154 12.19 -5.80 -9.99
N MET A 155 11.92 -4.54 -10.35
CA MET A 155 12.92 -3.48 -10.30
C MET A 155 13.32 -3.13 -8.87
N ALA A 156 12.37 -3.08 -7.94
CA ALA A 156 12.62 -2.86 -6.52
C ALA A 156 13.56 -3.93 -5.96
N LEU A 157 13.28 -5.21 -6.22
CA LEU A 157 14.11 -6.31 -5.73
C LEU A 157 15.52 -6.28 -6.29
N LYS A 158 15.69 -5.96 -7.58
CA LYS A 158 17.01 -5.82 -8.19
C LYS A 158 17.79 -4.63 -7.65
N ILE A 159 17.14 -3.48 -7.46
CA ILE A 159 17.79 -2.30 -6.86
C ILE A 159 18.26 -2.65 -5.44
N LEU A 160 17.40 -3.33 -4.67
CA LEU A 160 17.73 -3.75 -3.32
C LEU A 160 18.83 -4.81 -3.31
N SER A 161 18.92 -5.72 -4.28
CA SER A 161 20.00 -6.72 -4.32
C SER A 161 21.34 -6.11 -4.73
N LEU A 162 21.34 -5.14 -5.65
CA LEU A 162 22.57 -4.59 -6.25
C LEU A 162 23.16 -3.38 -5.55
N SER A 163 22.37 -2.61 -4.78
CA SER A 163 22.84 -1.37 -4.15
C SER A 163 22.75 -1.40 -2.63
N ASN A 164 23.86 -1.06 -1.98
CA ASN A 164 23.92 -0.82 -0.53
C ASN A 164 23.66 0.65 -0.14
N THR A 165 23.58 1.55 -1.13
CA THR A 165 23.40 3.00 -0.91
C THR A 165 21.95 3.44 -1.07
N ILE A 166 21.14 2.61 -1.72
CA ILE A 166 19.72 2.87 -1.95
C ILE A 166 18.92 2.17 -0.85
N LYS A 167 17.98 2.90 -0.23
CA LYS A 167 17.05 2.32 0.75
C LYS A 167 15.60 2.45 0.27
N LEU A 168 14.79 1.42 0.48
CA LEU A 168 13.37 1.40 0.15
C LEU A 168 12.59 2.35 1.07
N LEU A 169 11.70 3.16 0.51
CA LEU A 169 10.64 3.84 1.25
C LEU A 169 9.39 2.97 1.26
N SER A 170 8.97 2.50 0.08
CA SER A 170 7.85 1.58 -0.09
C SER A 170 7.89 1.02 -1.50
N GLU A 171 7.49 -0.24 -1.68
CA GLU A 171 7.41 -0.86 -3.01
C GLU A 171 6.18 -0.39 -3.79
N ASP A 172 5.13 0.04 -3.10
CA ASP A 172 3.82 0.30 -3.69
C ASP A 172 3.22 1.66 -3.34
N SER A 173 3.34 2.09 -2.08
CA SER A 173 2.55 3.22 -1.59
C SER A 173 3.24 4.09 -0.52
N PRO A 174 4.38 4.73 -0.82
CA PRO A 174 5.00 5.66 0.11
C PRO A 174 4.04 6.81 0.46
N LEU A 175 4.26 7.43 1.62
CA LEU A 175 3.43 8.52 2.11
C LEU A 175 4.03 9.87 1.77
N ILE A 176 3.18 10.87 1.53
CA ILE A 176 3.56 12.27 1.34
C ILE A 176 2.98 13.07 2.50
N ASN A 177 3.83 13.71 3.29
CA ASN A 177 3.39 14.57 4.39
C ASN A 177 2.96 15.98 3.91
N PRO A 178 2.37 16.81 4.81
CA PRO A 178 2.01 18.18 4.47
C PRO A 178 3.20 19.07 4.08
N HIS A 179 4.44 18.73 4.43
CA HIS A 179 5.65 19.46 4.03
C HIS A 179 6.14 19.07 2.62
N GLY A 180 5.63 17.97 2.07
CA GLY A 180 6.07 17.40 0.80
C GLY A 180 7.20 16.38 0.95
N ASP A 181 7.63 16.04 2.16
CA ASP A 181 8.58 14.94 2.37
C ASP A 181 7.90 13.59 2.12
N ILE A 182 8.70 12.63 1.68
CA ILE A 182 8.28 11.26 1.41
C ILE A 182 8.63 10.39 2.60
N LEU A 183 7.63 9.75 3.19
CA LEU A 183 7.76 8.92 4.37
C LEU A 183 7.75 7.44 3.96
N PRO A 184 8.55 6.60 4.65
CA PRO A 184 8.56 5.18 4.40
C PRO A 184 7.18 4.58 4.71
N PHE A 185 6.66 3.76 3.81
CA PHE A 185 5.47 2.95 4.08
C PHE A 185 5.69 1.52 3.58
N PRO A 186 6.73 0.86 4.09
CA PRO A 186 7.16 -0.43 3.58
C PRO A 186 6.18 -1.50 4.07
N LEU A 187 5.76 -2.36 3.15
CA LEU A 187 4.92 -3.52 3.41
C LEU A 187 5.59 -4.73 2.78
N ARG A 188 5.08 -5.94 3.04
CA ARG A 188 5.58 -7.14 2.34
C ARG A 188 5.57 -6.98 0.82
N ILE A 189 6.55 -7.59 0.17
CA ILE A 189 6.72 -7.55 -1.28
C ILE A 189 6.13 -8.81 -1.89
N GLY A 190 5.16 -8.67 -2.79
CA GLY A 190 4.49 -9.81 -3.43
C GLY A 190 5.02 -10.12 -4.83
N VAL A 191 5.73 -11.23 -4.98
CA VAL A 191 6.28 -11.72 -6.27
C VAL A 191 5.55 -12.96 -6.78
N ASN A 192 5.70 -13.25 -8.07
CA ASN A 192 5.32 -14.54 -8.62
C ASN A 192 6.28 -15.63 -8.09
N GLU A 193 5.81 -16.88 -7.97
CA GLU A 193 6.62 -17.99 -7.43
C GLU A 193 7.95 -18.17 -8.21
N GLN A 194 7.96 -17.92 -9.52
CA GLN A 194 9.17 -18.02 -10.36
C GLN A 194 10.10 -16.80 -10.27
N GLU A 195 9.68 -15.72 -9.61
CA GLU A 195 10.42 -14.46 -9.50
C GLU A 195 10.94 -14.21 -8.07
N VAL A 196 10.85 -15.20 -7.19
CA VAL A 196 11.45 -15.14 -5.85
C VAL A 196 12.97 -15.12 -6.00
N PRO A 197 13.68 -14.10 -5.48
CA PRO A 197 15.14 -14.07 -5.55
C PRO A 197 15.78 -15.25 -4.81
N ASP A 198 16.84 -15.79 -5.39
CA ASP A 198 17.64 -16.81 -4.73
C ASP A 198 18.25 -16.29 -3.42
N GLY A 199 18.34 -17.16 -2.41
CA GLY A 199 19.00 -16.86 -1.14
C GLY A 199 18.13 -16.19 -0.08
N ILE A 200 16.85 -15.89 -0.35
CA ILE A 200 15.92 -15.46 0.70
C ILE A 200 15.55 -16.68 1.57
N PRO A 201 15.81 -16.66 2.89
CA PRO A 201 15.46 -17.77 3.77
C PRO A 201 13.95 -18.03 3.78
N HIS A 202 13.56 -19.31 3.82
CA HIS A 202 12.15 -19.73 3.78
C HIS A 202 11.31 -19.12 4.91
N GLU A 203 11.92 -18.79 6.06
CA GLU A 203 11.22 -18.14 7.16
C GLU A 203 10.63 -16.76 6.80
N TYR A 204 11.16 -16.06 5.80
CA TYR A 204 10.64 -14.78 5.29
C TYR A 204 9.68 -14.93 4.10
N LEU A 205 9.46 -16.16 3.64
CA LEU A 205 8.62 -16.45 2.48
C LEU A 205 7.28 -17.03 2.93
N ARG A 206 6.19 -16.51 2.34
CA ARG A 206 4.84 -17.03 2.58
C ARG A 206 4.05 -17.08 1.28
N ARG A 207 3.27 -18.14 1.09
CA ARG A 207 2.32 -18.19 -0.02
C ARG A 207 1.04 -17.46 0.38
N PHE A 208 0.60 -16.55 -0.47
CA PHE A 208 -0.63 -15.78 -0.27
C PHE A 208 -1.59 -16.01 -1.43
N GLN A 209 -2.70 -16.68 -1.12
CA GLN A 209 -3.76 -16.93 -2.08
C GLN A 209 -4.69 -15.71 -2.10
N ARG A 210 -4.88 -15.14 -3.29
CA ARG A 210 -5.73 -13.97 -3.51
C ARG A 210 -7.05 -14.41 -4.11
N GLN A 211 -8.15 -13.76 -3.75
CA GLN A 211 -9.45 -14.07 -4.34
C GLN A 211 -9.50 -13.83 -5.86
N GLU A 212 -9.00 -12.68 -6.33
CA GLU A 212 -9.16 -12.22 -7.72
C GLU A 212 -7.96 -12.49 -8.63
N PHE A 213 -6.83 -12.88 -8.07
CA PHE A 213 -5.58 -12.95 -8.80
C PHE A 213 -4.83 -14.23 -8.47
N TRP A 214 -3.88 -14.60 -9.33
CA TRP A 214 -2.99 -15.73 -9.08
C TRP A 214 -2.27 -15.60 -7.72
N PRO A 215 -1.99 -16.73 -7.04
CA PRO A 215 -1.22 -16.73 -5.80
C PRO A 215 0.10 -15.96 -5.96
N LYS A 216 0.53 -15.31 -4.88
CA LYS A 216 1.84 -14.67 -4.81
C LYS A 216 2.66 -15.27 -3.68
N THR A 217 3.97 -15.24 -3.85
CA THR A 217 4.89 -15.39 -2.72
C THR A 217 5.12 -14.01 -2.13
N LEU A 218 4.78 -13.85 -0.85
CA LEU A 218 5.09 -12.67 -0.06
C LEU A 218 6.47 -12.85 0.55
N ILE A 219 7.30 -11.83 0.38
CA ILE A 219 8.57 -11.67 1.08
C ILE A 219 8.33 -10.68 2.21
N ASP A 220 8.57 -11.11 3.43
CA ASP A 220 8.45 -10.24 4.60
C ASP A 220 9.40 -9.05 4.49
N VAL A 221 8.87 -7.90 4.87
CA VAL A 221 9.61 -6.64 4.81
C VAL A 221 10.81 -6.62 5.78
N GLU A 222 10.75 -7.42 6.84
CA GLU A 222 11.82 -7.63 7.82
C GLU A 222 13.13 -8.13 7.19
N TYR A 223 13.05 -8.95 6.13
CA TYR A 223 14.23 -9.41 5.39
C TYR A 223 15.04 -8.23 4.83
N PHE A 224 14.37 -7.13 4.50
CA PHE A 224 14.97 -5.93 3.94
C PHE A 224 15.24 -4.83 4.98
N LYS A 225 15.16 -5.09 6.29
CA LYS A 225 15.23 -4.05 7.35
C LYS A 225 16.40 -3.08 7.20
N GLU A 226 17.60 -3.56 6.87
CA GLU A 226 18.80 -2.73 6.69
C GLU A 226 18.76 -1.88 5.41
N LYS A 227 17.94 -2.32 4.45
CA LYS A 227 17.72 -1.67 3.15
C LYS A 227 16.42 -0.87 3.13
N ILE A 228 15.78 -0.63 4.27
CA ILE A 228 14.60 0.23 4.37
C ILE A 228 15.00 1.55 5.03
N SER A 229 14.47 2.65 4.49
CA SER A 229 14.59 3.95 5.14
C SER A 229 13.66 4.01 6.35
N THR A 230 14.18 4.49 7.48
CA THR A 230 13.39 4.72 8.70
C THR A 230 13.05 6.19 8.93
N VAL A 231 13.54 7.08 8.05
CA VAL A 231 13.36 8.53 8.15
C VAL A 231 12.67 9.09 6.91
N PRO A 232 11.93 10.20 7.05
CA PRO A 232 11.41 10.95 5.90
C PRO A 232 12.53 11.44 4.99
N ALA A 233 12.26 11.51 3.70
CA ALA A 233 13.21 11.95 2.68
C ALA A 233 12.65 13.12 1.86
N ARG A 234 13.52 14.08 1.52
CA ARG A 234 13.13 15.25 0.73
C ARG A 234 12.93 14.86 -0.74
N PRO A 235 11.93 15.39 -1.45
CA PRO A 235 11.75 15.14 -2.90
C PRO A 235 13.01 15.47 -3.69
N HIS A 236 13.36 14.63 -4.66
CA HIS A 236 14.52 14.85 -5.53
C HIS A 236 14.27 14.43 -6.97
N LEU A 237 13.79 13.21 -7.20
CA LEU A 237 13.50 12.70 -8.55
C LEU A 237 12.08 12.14 -8.63
N ILE A 238 11.41 12.47 -9.74
CA ILE A 238 10.18 11.83 -10.19
C ILE A 238 10.49 11.18 -11.54
N ILE A 239 10.29 9.87 -11.63
CA ILE A 239 10.51 9.10 -12.85
C ILE A 239 9.17 8.49 -13.27
N LEU A 240 8.73 8.82 -14.48
CA LEU A 240 7.47 8.34 -15.07
C LEU A 240 7.79 7.17 -16.00
N GLY A 241 7.50 5.93 -15.60
CA GLY A 241 7.80 4.78 -16.43
C GLY A 241 6.75 4.55 -17.51
N LYS A 242 7.20 4.43 -18.77
CA LYS A 242 6.37 4.13 -19.94
C LYS A 242 6.93 2.94 -20.69
N ARG A 243 6.10 1.93 -20.96
CA ARG A 243 6.52 0.81 -21.83
C ARG A 243 6.53 1.25 -23.29
N VAL A 244 7.58 0.88 -24.00
CA VAL A 244 7.73 1.13 -25.43
C VAL A 244 8.09 -0.15 -26.16
N LEU A 245 7.59 -0.30 -27.38
CA LEU A 245 7.89 -1.44 -28.23
C LEU A 245 9.16 -1.14 -29.05
N GLY A 246 10.12 -2.07 -29.06
CA GLY A 246 11.27 -2.04 -29.97
C GLY A 246 12.30 -0.93 -29.73
N ARG A 247 12.22 -0.19 -28.63
CA ARG A 247 13.18 0.86 -28.26
C ARG A 247 13.99 0.42 -27.05
N ASN A 248 15.30 0.69 -27.08
CA ASN A 248 16.17 0.50 -25.94
C ASN A 248 15.75 1.39 -24.76
N PRO A 249 15.96 0.94 -23.51
CA PRO A 249 15.66 1.75 -22.34
C PRO A 249 16.38 3.09 -22.38
N SER A 250 15.63 4.16 -22.04
CA SER A 250 16.18 5.51 -22.02
C SER A 250 15.44 6.38 -21.01
N ILE A 251 16.18 7.30 -20.39
CA ILE A 251 15.63 8.23 -19.39
C ILE A 251 15.85 9.65 -19.90
N GLU A 252 14.77 10.39 -20.09
CA GLU A 252 14.78 11.73 -20.68
C GLU A 252 14.11 12.74 -19.75
N PRO A 253 14.61 13.98 -19.64
CA PRO A 253 13.95 15.01 -18.84
C PRO A 253 12.59 15.37 -19.44
N VAL A 254 11.60 15.60 -18.57
CA VAL A 254 10.27 16.04 -18.98
C VAL A 254 9.77 17.18 -18.11
N SER A 255 8.74 17.88 -18.60
CA SER A 255 8.13 18.98 -17.85
C SER A 255 7.44 18.47 -16.59
N LYS A 256 7.38 19.33 -15.56
CA LYS A 256 6.66 19.06 -14.31
C LYS A 256 5.15 18.85 -14.52
N TYR A 257 4.60 19.38 -15.61
CA TYR A 257 3.20 19.16 -15.99
C TYR A 257 2.90 17.69 -16.32
N ALA A 258 3.88 16.97 -16.89
CA ALA A 258 3.74 15.53 -17.11
C ALA A 258 3.59 14.76 -15.79
N ALA A 259 4.35 15.14 -14.75
CA ALA A 259 4.20 14.57 -13.43
C ALA A 259 2.85 14.88 -12.79
N LEU A 260 2.31 16.09 -13.00
CA LEU A 260 1.02 16.48 -12.40
C LEU A 260 -0.12 15.51 -12.78
N GLY A 261 -0.23 15.14 -14.06
CA GLY A 261 -1.23 14.17 -14.52
C GLY A 261 -1.09 12.82 -13.82
N GLU A 262 0.14 12.32 -13.68
CA GLU A 262 0.41 11.05 -13.00
C GLU A 262 0.15 11.12 -11.49
N PHE A 263 0.43 12.25 -10.82
CA PHE A 263 0.08 12.42 -9.40
C PHE A 263 -1.43 12.54 -9.17
N ILE A 264 -2.16 13.20 -10.08
CA ILE A 264 -3.63 13.22 -10.02
C ILE A 264 -4.15 11.79 -10.08
N LYS A 265 -3.67 10.97 -11.02
CA LYS A 265 -4.05 9.57 -11.15
C LYS A 265 -3.63 8.72 -9.93
N ASN A 266 -2.36 8.73 -9.57
CA ASN A 266 -1.76 7.77 -8.62
C ASN A 266 -1.84 8.20 -7.15
N SER A 267 -2.07 9.48 -6.84
CA SER A 267 -2.21 9.98 -5.47
C SER A 267 -3.60 10.57 -5.20
N VAL A 268 -4.05 11.54 -6.00
CA VAL A 268 -5.32 12.25 -5.75
C VAL A 268 -6.51 11.33 -5.91
N VAL A 269 -6.65 10.74 -7.10
CA VAL A 269 -7.65 9.71 -7.38
C VAL A 269 -7.25 8.41 -6.71
N GLY A 270 -5.95 8.10 -6.64
CA GLY A 270 -5.40 6.91 -5.99
C GLY A 270 -5.63 5.63 -6.79
N VAL A 271 -5.57 5.71 -8.13
CA VAL A 271 -5.63 4.55 -9.02
C VAL A 271 -4.45 3.62 -8.72
N GLY A 272 -4.75 2.35 -8.48
CA GLY A 272 -3.76 1.33 -8.11
C GLY A 272 -3.58 1.13 -6.61
N LEU A 273 -4.07 2.07 -5.78
CA LEU A 273 -4.13 1.85 -4.33
C LEU A 273 -5.45 1.18 -3.95
N TYR A 274 -5.39 0.23 -3.02
CA TYR A 274 -6.62 -0.23 -2.38
C TYR A 274 -7.22 0.89 -1.52
N GLN A 275 -8.46 1.25 -1.83
CA GLN A 275 -9.20 2.32 -1.18
C GLN A 275 -10.28 1.82 -0.23
N GLY A 276 -10.57 0.52 -0.19
CA GLY A 276 -11.65 -0.02 0.64
C GLY A 276 -12.99 0.65 0.38
N ILE A 277 -13.40 0.72 -0.88
CA ILE A 277 -14.66 1.35 -1.33
C ILE A 277 -15.85 0.83 -0.51
N GLU A 278 -15.87 -0.46 -0.18
CA GLU A 278 -16.84 -1.13 0.70
C GLU A 278 -16.91 -0.50 2.11
N TYR A 279 -15.78 -0.04 2.64
CA TYR A 279 -15.68 0.63 3.93
C TYR A 279 -16.07 2.11 3.85
N ILE A 280 -15.95 2.75 2.69
CA ILE A 280 -16.17 4.19 2.55
C ILE A 280 -17.60 4.56 2.12
N PHE A 281 -18.17 3.95 1.07
CA PHE A 281 -19.46 4.41 0.55
C PHE A 281 -20.63 4.04 1.48
N GLN A 282 -21.48 5.01 1.84
CA GLN A 282 -22.67 4.79 2.71
C GLN A 282 -23.96 5.35 2.11
N LYS A 283 -23.92 6.54 1.49
CA LYS A 283 -25.10 7.36 1.19
C LYS A 283 -25.18 7.90 -0.25
N GLY A 284 -24.43 7.30 -1.18
CA GLY A 284 -24.52 7.60 -2.61
C GLY A 284 -23.66 8.79 -3.08
N PRO A 285 -23.91 9.36 -4.28
CA PRO A 285 -22.98 10.26 -4.97
C PRO A 285 -22.71 11.60 -4.26
N ARG A 286 -23.55 12.02 -3.30
CA ARG A 286 -23.30 13.23 -2.48
C ARG A 286 -22.05 13.12 -1.61
N GLU A 287 -21.61 11.91 -1.27
CA GLU A 287 -20.36 11.69 -0.52
C GLU A 287 -19.10 12.05 -1.32
N ILE A 288 -19.19 12.09 -2.65
CA ILE A 288 -18.08 12.51 -3.51
C ILE A 288 -17.75 13.99 -3.25
N LEU A 289 -18.76 14.82 -3.01
CA LEU A 289 -18.56 16.25 -2.68
C LEU A 289 -17.88 16.43 -1.33
N LEU A 290 -18.22 15.60 -0.34
CA LEU A 290 -17.59 15.62 0.99
C LEU A 290 -16.10 15.24 0.94
N LYS A 291 -15.64 14.59 -0.14
CA LYS A 291 -14.24 14.22 -0.35
C LYS A 291 -13.41 15.26 -1.13
N ILE A 292 -14.02 16.37 -1.58
CA ILE A 292 -13.28 17.44 -2.26
C ILE A 292 -12.12 17.98 -1.40
N PRO A 293 -12.28 18.27 -0.09
CA PRO A 293 -11.18 18.75 0.74
C PRO A 293 -10.00 17.75 0.80
N LEU A 294 -10.31 16.45 0.83
CA LEU A 294 -9.28 15.40 0.78
C LEU A 294 -8.54 15.41 -0.56
N GLY A 295 -9.27 15.49 -1.68
CA GLY A 295 -8.67 15.61 -3.01
C GLY A 295 -7.75 16.83 -3.13
N LEU A 296 -8.16 17.98 -2.60
CA LEU A 296 -7.35 19.19 -2.56
C LEU A 296 -6.11 19.06 -1.67
N SER A 297 -6.24 18.40 -0.51
CA SER A 297 -5.10 18.13 0.37
C SER A 297 -4.06 17.23 -0.31
N ARG A 298 -4.50 16.14 -0.95
CA ARG A 298 -3.66 15.24 -1.76
C ARG A 298 -2.97 16.00 -2.89
N LEU A 299 -3.69 16.85 -3.60
CA LEU A 299 -3.13 17.66 -4.69
C LEU A 299 -2.08 18.65 -4.16
N ARG A 300 -2.37 19.35 -3.06
CA ARG A 300 -1.45 20.31 -2.44
C ARG A 300 -0.13 19.63 -2.04
N ASN A 301 -0.19 18.47 -1.40
CA ASN A 301 1.01 17.73 -1.01
C ASN A 301 1.78 17.24 -2.25
N SER A 302 1.07 16.72 -3.26
CA SER A 302 1.65 16.30 -4.54
C SER A 302 2.39 17.44 -5.25
N LEU A 303 1.82 18.65 -5.26
CA LEU A 303 2.46 19.83 -5.85
C LEU A 303 3.77 20.21 -5.15
N LYS A 304 3.87 20.02 -3.83
CA LYS A 304 5.14 20.24 -3.10
C LYS A 304 6.22 19.25 -3.55
N VAL A 305 5.85 17.98 -3.72
CA VAL A 305 6.77 16.95 -4.26
C VAL A 305 7.22 17.29 -5.68
N ILE A 306 6.29 17.66 -6.56
CA ILE A 306 6.60 18.05 -7.95
C ILE A 306 7.50 19.30 -7.98
N LYS A 307 7.25 20.28 -7.10
CA LYS A 307 8.08 21.48 -7.01
C LYS A 307 9.50 21.15 -6.54
N GLY A 308 9.66 20.24 -5.58
CA GLY A 308 10.96 19.83 -5.03
C GLY A 308 11.78 18.89 -5.92
N SER A 309 11.17 18.25 -6.92
CA SER A 309 11.83 17.24 -7.74
C SER A 309 12.21 17.70 -9.15
N LYS A 310 13.23 17.05 -9.72
CA LYS A 310 13.43 16.96 -11.17
C LYS A 310 12.54 15.84 -11.73
N THR A 311 12.05 16.00 -12.95
CA THR A 311 11.10 15.05 -13.55
C THR A 311 11.68 14.45 -14.82
N PHE A 312 11.58 13.12 -14.93
CA PHE A 312 12.05 12.34 -16.05
C PHE A 312 10.97 11.37 -16.49
N VAL A 313 11.03 10.97 -17.76
CA VAL A 313 10.31 9.81 -18.25
C VAL A 313 11.33 8.69 -18.47
N PHE A 314 10.99 7.49 -18.03
CA PHE A 314 11.78 6.29 -18.28
C PHE A 314 11.03 5.42 -19.28
N TYR A 315 11.55 5.35 -20.50
CA TYR A 315 11.06 4.43 -21.50
C TYR A 315 11.61 3.04 -21.21
N LEU A 316 10.75 2.08 -20.90
CA LEU A 316 11.11 0.70 -20.62
C LEU A 316 11.05 -0.15 -21.88
N GLY A 317 12.15 -0.82 -22.19
CA GLY A 317 12.25 -1.84 -23.22
C GLY A 317 11.77 -3.22 -22.74
N GLN A 318 11.94 -4.24 -23.57
CA GLN A 318 11.53 -5.62 -23.24
C GLN A 318 12.51 -6.31 -22.26
N ASP A 319 13.80 -5.95 -22.29
CA ASP A 319 14.82 -6.56 -21.47
C ASP A 319 14.80 -6.00 -20.03
N LYS A 320 14.52 -6.88 -19.06
CA LYS A 320 14.45 -6.52 -17.62
C LYS A 320 15.81 -6.14 -17.04
N GLU A 321 16.91 -6.73 -17.51
CA GLU A 321 18.27 -6.39 -17.05
C GLU A 321 18.69 -5.03 -17.58
N GLU A 322 18.48 -4.79 -18.88
CA GLU A 322 18.85 -3.51 -19.51
C GLU A 322 18.06 -2.34 -18.91
N ASN A 323 16.77 -2.55 -18.60
CA ASN A 323 15.96 -1.58 -17.88
C ASN A 323 16.57 -1.25 -16.50
N THR A 324 17.02 -2.27 -15.77
CA THR A 324 17.56 -2.11 -14.42
C THR A 324 18.91 -1.39 -14.45
N SER A 325 19.81 -1.81 -15.35
CA SER A 325 21.13 -1.21 -15.49
C SER A 325 21.05 0.26 -15.93
N THR A 326 20.12 0.59 -16.83
CA THR A 326 19.84 1.98 -17.26
C THR A 326 19.38 2.84 -16.09
N LEU A 327 18.44 2.35 -15.29
CA LEU A 327 17.96 3.09 -14.12
C LEU A 327 19.07 3.26 -13.09
N LEU A 328 19.81 2.21 -12.73
CA LEU A 328 20.89 2.30 -11.76
C LEU A 328 21.98 3.29 -12.21
N SER A 329 22.40 3.20 -13.47
CA SER A 329 23.38 4.14 -14.04
C SER A 329 22.90 5.59 -13.98
N PHE A 330 21.61 5.82 -14.25
CA PHE A 330 21.00 7.13 -14.12
C PHE A 330 20.96 7.62 -12.66
N LEU A 331 20.58 6.76 -11.72
CA LEU A 331 20.53 7.11 -10.30
C LEU A 331 21.91 7.47 -9.73
N GLU A 332 22.96 6.79 -10.17
CA GLU A 332 24.35 7.11 -9.82
C GLU A 332 24.74 8.53 -10.26
N GLN A 333 24.37 8.94 -11.48
CA GLN A 333 24.63 10.29 -11.99
C GLN A 333 23.91 11.40 -11.20
N TYR A 334 22.79 11.07 -10.55
CA TYR A 334 21.97 12.01 -9.77
C TYR A 334 22.12 11.82 -8.27
N LYS A 335 23.16 11.10 -7.82
CA LYS A 335 23.55 11.09 -6.41
C LYS A 335 23.75 12.53 -5.92
N PRO A 336 23.20 12.90 -4.75
CA PRO A 336 23.58 14.15 -4.13
C PRO A 336 25.10 14.13 -3.92
N HIS A 337 25.82 15.14 -4.40
CA HIS A 337 27.15 15.40 -3.86
C HIS A 337 26.97 15.74 -2.38
N ASN A 338 27.80 15.16 -1.52
CA ASN A 338 27.86 15.57 -0.12
C ASN A 338 28.38 17.01 -0.11
N ASP A 339 27.47 17.97 0.00
CA ASP A 339 27.79 19.34 0.38
C ASP A 339 27.98 19.40 1.91
#